data_AF-A0A431I077-F1
#
_entry.id   AF-A0A431I077-F1
#
_cell.length_a   1.000
_cell.length_b   1.000
_cell.length_c   1.000
_cell.angle_alpha   90.00
_cell.angle_beta   90.00
_cell.angle_gamma   90.00
#
_symmetry.space_group_name_H-M   'P 1'
#
loop_
_entity.id
_entity.type
_entity.pdbx_description
1 polymer ?
#
loop_
_entity_poly.entity_id
_entity_poly.type
_entity_poly.pdbx_seq_one_letter_code
_entity_poly.pdbx_strand_id
1 'polypeptide(L)'
;MKKISHTELIELVKNSPGAFPVGILSETDARAKKTGNPYGEIRKRVYCVGFVGANYEASVNREAGRQGGDGTGSFVAKPRQWGEWLPGLESKVATHKGRLYLRTQSTPGQREKQKAEVLFYRGQNGQFLRHRDVAPFLPAKSVSSRQLTVGVGSDAQAEQIDVREYAFDNILRIRHKGETFEVVPG
;
A
#
# COMPACT_ATOMS: atom_id res chain seq x y z
N MET A 1 -18.75 6.82 14.24
CA MET A 1 -17.38 6.56 13.74
C MET A 1 -16.43 7.39 14.58
N LYS A 2 -15.44 6.79 15.23
CA LYS A 2 -14.50 7.51 16.11
C LYS A 2 -13.43 8.21 15.28
N LYS A 3 -13.06 9.44 15.64
CA LYS A 3 -11.94 10.16 15.02
C LYS A 3 -10.66 9.87 15.79
N ILE A 4 -9.54 9.73 15.07
CA ILE A 4 -8.19 9.60 15.65
C ILE A 4 -7.24 10.54 14.91
N SER A 5 -6.36 11.19 15.66
CA SER A 5 -5.22 11.96 15.16
C SER A 5 -4.12 11.04 14.61
N HIS A 6 -3.11 11.63 13.97
CA HIS A 6 -1.91 10.90 13.55
C HIS A 6 -1.18 10.25 14.73
N THR A 7 -1.10 10.94 15.88
CA THR A 7 -0.48 10.41 17.11
C THR A 7 -1.25 9.20 17.64
N GLU A 8 -2.59 9.28 17.68
CA GLU A 8 -3.42 8.15 18.10
C GLU A 8 -3.34 6.97 17.11
N LEU A 9 -3.15 7.24 15.82
CA LEU A 9 -2.89 6.19 14.83
C LEU A 9 -1.53 5.51 15.07
N ILE A 10 -0.48 6.25 15.44
CA ILE A 10 0.80 5.66 15.85
C ILE A 10 0.60 4.74 17.05
N GLU A 11 -0.12 5.20 18.07
CA GLU A 11 -0.39 4.40 19.28
C GLU A 11 -1.22 3.15 18.96
N LEU A 12 -2.21 3.24 18.06
CA LEU A 12 -2.94 2.08 17.57
C LEU A 12 -2.01 1.04 16.94
N VAL A 13 -1.07 1.49 16.10
CA VAL A 13 -0.10 0.61 15.42
C VAL A 13 0.91 0.02 16.41
N LYS A 14 1.37 0.81 17.38
CA LYS A 14 2.30 0.40 18.45
C LYS A 14 1.69 -0.66 19.35
N ASN A 15 0.42 -0.50 19.72
CA ASN A 15 -0.33 -1.44 20.57
C ASN A 15 -0.82 -2.69 19.82
N SER A 16 -0.43 -2.84 18.56
CA SER A 16 -0.77 -4.00 17.72
C SER A 16 0.48 -4.84 17.44
N PRO A 17 0.78 -5.86 18.27
CA PRO A 17 2.00 -6.66 18.12
C PRO A 17 1.98 -7.50 16.84
N GLY A 18 3.16 -7.77 16.29
CA GLY A 18 3.33 -8.60 15.10
C GLY A 18 2.66 -8.02 13.85
N ALA A 19 2.32 -8.91 12.90
CA ALA A 19 1.60 -8.54 11.70
C ALA A 19 0.08 -8.56 11.93
N PHE A 20 -0.64 -7.51 11.54
CA PHE A 20 -2.08 -7.43 11.74
C PHE A 20 -2.80 -6.84 10.52
N PRO A 21 -4.05 -7.27 10.23
CA PRO A 21 -4.80 -6.77 9.10
C PRO A 21 -5.39 -5.38 9.39
N VAL A 22 -5.44 -4.57 8.35
CA VAL A 22 -6.11 -3.26 8.33
C VAL A 22 -6.89 -3.08 7.04
N GLY A 23 -8.06 -2.47 7.13
CA GLY A 23 -8.74 -1.87 5.98
C GLY A 23 -8.37 -0.40 5.90
N ILE A 24 -7.99 0.10 4.74
CA ILE A 24 -7.58 1.50 4.54
C ILE A 24 -8.46 2.11 3.46
N LEU A 25 -9.09 3.23 3.78
CA LEU A 25 -9.62 4.16 2.80
C LEU A 25 -8.60 5.30 2.66
N SER A 26 -8.07 5.50 1.47
CA SER A 26 -7.07 6.52 1.20
C SER A 26 -7.41 7.37 -0.01
N GLU A 27 -6.89 8.59 -0.04
CA GLU A 27 -6.93 9.47 -1.21
C GLU A 27 -5.50 9.88 -1.59
N THR A 28 -5.09 9.52 -2.80
CA THR A 28 -3.70 9.66 -3.24
C THR A 28 -3.63 10.22 -4.65
N ASP A 29 -2.50 10.84 -5.01
CA ASP A 29 -2.20 11.16 -6.41
C ASP A 29 -2.13 9.85 -7.24
N ALA A 30 -2.89 9.81 -8.34
CA ALA A 30 -2.92 8.71 -9.29
C ALA A 30 -1.64 8.62 -10.14
N ARG A 31 -0.76 9.62 -10.05
CA ARG A 31 0.51 9.77 -10.78
C ARG A 31 0.30 9.78 -12.30
N ALA A 32 -0.78 10.42 -12.74
CA ALA A 32 -1.14 10.57 -14.15
C ALA A 32 -0.26 11.61 -14.87
N LYS A 33 1.05 11.35 -14.93
CA LYS A 33 2.09 12.30 -15.39
C LYS A 33 2.38 12.24 -16.89
N LYS A 34 1.61 11.47 -17.66
CA LYS A 34 1.81 11.38 -19.12
C LYS A 34 1.46 12.71 -19.79
N THR A 35 2.25 13.09 -20.79
CA THR A 35 2.04 14.30 -21.60
C THR A 35 0.63 14.30 -22.21
N GLY A 36 0.01 15.48 -22.27
CA GLY A 36 -1.33 15.64 -22.86
C GLY A 36 -2.49 15.24 -21.94
N ASN A 37 -2.25 14.97 -20.65
CA ASN A 37 -3.31 14.77 -19.66
C ASN A 37 -4.14 16.07 -19.48
N PRO A 38 -5.42 16.09 -19.88
CA PRO A 38 -6.24 17.31 -19.84
C PRO A 38 -6.82 17.59 -18.44
N TYR A 39 -6.67 16.67 -17.49
CA TYR A 39 -7.34 16.73 -16.18
C TYR A 39 -6.46 17.31 -15.06
N GLY A 40 -5.22 17.71 -15.39
CA GLY A 40 -4.23 18.16 -14.42
C GLY A 40 -3.86 17.05 -13.42
N GLU A 41 -3.71 17.41 -12.16
CA GLU A 41 -3.52 16.43 -11.09
C GLU A 41 -4.78 15.57 -10.90
N ILE A 42 -4.61 14.25 -10.96
CA ILE A 42 -5.69 13.30 -10.75
C ILE A 42 -5.51 12.64 -9.39
N ARG A 43 -6.47 12.82 -8.49
CA ARG A 43 -6.55 12.10 -7.22
C ARG A 43 -7.40 10.85 -7.38
N LYS A 44 -7.06 9.78 -6.69
CA LYS A 44 -7.84 8.54 -6.62
C LYS A 44 -8.20 8.25 -5.17
N ARG A 45 -9.47 7.90 -4.94
CA ARG A 45 -9.93 7.36 -3.67
C ARG A 45 -9.99 5.85 -3.74
N VAL A 46 -9.29 5.17 -2.85
CA VAL A 46 -9.08 3.72 -2.90
C VAL A 46 -9.40 3.11 -1.55
N TYR A 47 -10.16 2.02 -1.57
CA TYR A 47 -10.28 1.11 -0.44
C TYR A 47 -9.42 -0.12 -0.67
N CYS A 48 -8.64 -0.53 0.32
CA CYS A 48 -7.86 -1.77 0.25
C CYS A 48 -7.74 -2.42 1.62
N VAL A 49 -7.41 -3.71 1.62
CA VAL A 49 -7.01 -4.44 2.82
C VAL A 49 -5.55 -4.87 2.69
N GLY A 50 -4.81 -4.73 3.78
CA GLY A 50 -3.41 -5.12 3.85
C GLY A 50 -2.98 -5.43 5.28
N PHE A 51 -1.76 -5.91 5.43
CA PHE A 51 -1.15 -6.25 6.71
C PHE A 51 -0.06 -5.24 7.07
N VAL A 52 -0.17 -4.65 8.25
CA VAL A 52 0.86 -3.79 8.85
C VAL A 52 1.82 -4.67 9.65
N GLY A 53 3.13 -4.39 9.59
CA GLY A 53 4.15 -5.13 10.33
C GLY A 53 4.49 -6.51 9.77
N ALA A 54 4.07 -6.81 8.53
CA ALA A 54 4.46 -8.05 7.85
C ALA A 54 5.96 -8.03 7.49
N ASN A 55 6.66 -9.15 7.73
CA ASN A 55 8.02 -9.33 7.26
C ASN A 55 8.01 -9.63 5.75
N TYR A 56 8.45 -8.65 4.96
CA TYR A 56 8.45 -8.73 3.50
C TYR A 56 9.35 -9.84 2.96
N GLU A 57 10.56 -9.97 3.50
CA GLU A 57 11.50 -11.01 3.09
C GLU A 57 10.91 -12.40 3.30
N ALA A 58 10.44 -12.67 4.51
CA ALA A 58 9.80 -13.92 4.86
C ALA A 58 8.52 -14.17 4.05
N SER A 59 7.81 -13.12 3.63
CA SER A 59 6.61 -13.25 2.81
C SER A 59 6.94 -13.61 1.37
N VAL A 60 7.97 -13.01 0.78
CA VAL A 60 8.46 -13.38 -0.57
C VAL A 60 9.01 -14.80 -0.56
N ASN A 61 9.82 -15.19 0.42
CA ASN A 61 10.36 -16.54 0.49
C ASN A 61 9.28 -17.62 0.65
N ARG A 62 8.23 -17.36 1.45
CA ARG A 62 7.08 -18.26 1.57
C ARG A 62 6.21 -18.30 0.32
N GLU A 63 6.11 -17.19 -0.41
CA GLU A 63 5.41 -17.14 -1.69
C GLU A 63 6.15 -17.94 -2.75
N ALA A 64 7.48 -17.82 -2.82
CA ALA A 64 8.35 -18.56 -3.72
C ALA A 64 8.13 -20.06 -3.57
N GLY A 65 8.21 -20.57 -2.34
CA GLY A 65 7.99 -21.99 -2.06
C GLY A 65 6.58 -22.47 -2.42
N ARG A 66 5.56 -21.60 -2.37
CA ARG A 66 4.20 -21.97 -2.76
C ARG A 66 4.00 -22.01 -4.28
N GLN A 67 4.70 -21.14 -5.01
CA GLN A 67 4.65 -21.09 -6.47
C GLN A 67 5.62 -22.09 -7.13
N GLY A 68 6.30 -22.93 -6.34
CA GLY A 68 7.26 -23.90 -6.84
C GLY A 68 8.58 -23.27 -7.29
N GLY A 69 8.91 -22.08 -6.81
CA GLY A 69 10.17 -21.40 -7.15
C GLY A 69 11.37 -22.07 -6.50
N ASP A 70 12.39 -22.37 -7.31
CA ASP A 70 13.65 -22.99 -6.90
C ASP A 70 14.48 -22.11 -5.92
N GLY A 71 14.15 -20.83 -5.82
CA GLY A 71 14.83 -19.84 -4.97
C GLY A 71 14.28 -19.71 -3.55
N THR A 72 13.57 -20.71 -3.03
CA THR A 72 12.96 -20.65 -1.69
C THR A 72 14.01 -20.34 -0.62
N GLY A 73 13.81 -19.25 0.13
CA GLY A 73 14.74 -18.82 1.19
C GLY A 73 15.91 -17.94 0.72
N SER A 74 16.08 -17.72 -0.58
CA SER A 74 17.18 -16.94 -1.14
C SER A 74 16.88 -15.43 -1.28
N PHE A 75 15.62 -15.02 -1.16
CA PHE A 75 15.28 -13.61 -1.24
C PHE A 75 15.75 -12.88 0.00
N VAL A 76 16.56 -11.83 -0.19
CA VAL A 76 16.98 -10.90 0.86
C VAL A 76 16.40 -9.52 0.58
N ALA A 77 15.61 -8.97 1.51
CA ALA A 77 15.05 -7.65 1.36
C ALA A 77 16.17 -6.60 1.37
N LYS A 78 16.09 -5.64 0.45
CA LYS A 78 17.02 -4.50 0.50
C LYS A 78 16.56 -3.55 1.61
N PRO A 79 17.48 -2.77 2.20
CA PRO A 79 17.12 -1.62 3.02
C PRO A 79 16.15 -0.69 2.28
N ARG A 80 15.42 0.13 3.04
CA ARG A 80 14.54 1.15 2.47
C ARG A 80 15.34 2.06 1.54
N GLN A 81 14.79 2.39 0.38
CA GLN A 81 15.43 3.32 -0.55
C GLN A 81 15.31 4.78 -0.09
N TRP A 82 14.37 5.07 0.82
CA TRP A 82 14.10 6.41 1.32
C TRP A 82 13.45 6.35 2.71
N GLY A 83 13.68 7.42 3.47
CA GLY A 83 13.18 7.54 4.83
C GLY A 83 13.75 6.49 5.77
N GLU A 84 13.28 6.52 7.00
CA GLU A 84 13.77 5.65 8.08
C GLU A 84 12.57 5.04 8.80
N TRP A 85 12.75 3.87 9.42
CA TRP A 85 11.72 3.34 10.31
C TRP A 85 11.58 4.26 11.51
N LEU A 86 10.35 4.47 11.97
CA LEU A 86 10.15 5.10 13.26
C LEU A 86 10.65 4.12 14.34
N PRO A 87 11.53 4.55 15.27
CA PRO A 87 12.09 3.67 16.29
C PRO A 87 11.01 2.91 17.07
N GLY A 88 11.15 1.58 17.17
CA GLY A 88 10.19 0.70 17.84
C GLY A 88 8.96 0.33 17.01
N LEU A 89 8.85 0.82 15.76
CA LEU A 89 7.80 0.48 14.80
C LEU A 89 8.38 0.00 13.47
N GLU A 90 9.48 -0.74 13.52
CA GLU A 90 10.16 -1.30 12.36
C GLU A 90 9.18 -2.13 11.52
N SER A 91 9.25 -1.97 10.19
CA SER A 91 8.32 -2.57 9.22
C SER A 91 6.85 -2.14 9.32
N LYS A 92 6.49 -1.21 10.22
CA LYS A 92 5.12 -0.69 10.39
C LYS A 92 5.01 0.78 9.95
N VAL A 93 5.81 1.65 10.54
CA VAL A 93 5.75 3.11 10.30
C VAL A 93 7.11 3.64 9.92
N ALA A 94 7.17 4.44 8.85
CA ALA A 94 8.37 5.13 8.43
C ALA A 94 8.19 6.65 8.49
N THR A 95 9.31 7.37 8.60
CA THR A 95 9.37 8.83 8.51
C THR A 95 10.21 9.25 7.30
N HIS A 96 9.76 10.29 6.59
CA HIS A 96 10.53 10.91 5.52
C HIS A 96 10.12 12.37 5.34
N LYS A 97 11.10 13.28 5.45
CA LYS A 97 10.90 14.73 5.29
C LYS A 97 9.76 15.27 6.19
N GLY A 98 9.76 14.88 7.46
CA GLY A 98 8.76 15.30 8.44
C GLY A 98 7.38 14.65 8.30
N ARG A 99 7.18 13.72 7.35
CA ARG A 99 5.91 13.02 7.14
C ARG A 99 5.99 11.57 7.60
N LEU A 100 4.89 11.06 8.11
CA LEU A 100 4.73 9.67 8.54
C LEU A 100 4.07 8.83 7.45
N TYR A 101 4.51 7.57 7.34
CA TYR A 101 4.04 6.62 6.34
C TYR A 101 3.71 5.28 6.97
N LEU A 102 2.47 4.83 6.79
CA LEU A 102 2.04 3.50 7.21
C LEU A 102 2.37 2.50 6.11
N ARG A 103 3.20 1.50 6.42
CA ARG A 103 3.48 0.40 5.51
C ARG A 103 2.41 -0.68 5.64
N THR A 104 1.91 -1.13 4.50
CA THR A 104 1.07 -2.30 4.38
C THR A 104 1.65 -3.26 3.35
N GLN A 105 1.29 -4.53 3.50
CA GLN A 105 1.63 -5.59 2.57
C GLN A 105 0.39 -6.42 2.24
N SER A 106 0.31 -6.95 1.02
CA SER A 106 -0.67 -7.99 0.67
C SER A 106 0.00 -9.12 -0.12
N THR A 107 -0.45 -10.35 0.10
CA THR A 107 -0.08 -11.51 -0.72
C THR A 107 -1.04 -11.68 -1.90
N PRO A 108 -0.67 -12.45 -2.94
CA PRO A 108 -1.55 -12.79 -4.06
C PRO A 108 -2.91 -13.34 -3.62
N GLY A 109 -2.90 -14.41 -2.81
CA GLY A 109 -4.14 -15.02 -2.32
C GLY A 109 -5.02 -14.09 -1.46
N GLN A 110 -4.42 -13.09 -0.79
CA GLN A 110 -5.21 -12.07 -0.10
C GLN A 110 -5.90 -11.12 -1.08
N ARG A 111 -5.20 -10.70 -2.14
CA ARG A 111 -5.77 -9.82 -3.16
C ARG A 111 -6.78 -10.53 -4.06
N GLU A 112 -6.69 -11.84 -4.22
CA GLU A 112 -7.72 -12.63 -4.90
C GLU A 112 -9.05 -12.58 -4.13
N LYS A 113 -8.98 -12.73 -2.80
CA LYS A 113 -10.16 -12.67 -1.91
C LYS A 113 -10.70 -11.25 -1.77
N GLN A 114 -9.81 -10.26 -1.69
CA GLN A 114 -10.19 -8.87 -1.50
C GLN A 114 -9.27 -7.93 -2.29
N LYS A 115 -9.71 -7.58 -3.51
CA LYS A 115 -9.01 -6.66 -4.40
C LYS A 115 -9.07 -5.24 -3.85
N ALA A 116 -8.00 -4.46 -4.08
CA ALA A 116 -8.07 -3.02 -3.89
C ALA A 116 -9.06 -2.42 -4.89
N GLU A 117 -9.96 -1.59 -4.40
CA GLU A 117 -11.04 -0.99 -5.17
C GLU A 117 -10.82 0.51 -5.30
N VAL A 118 -10.75 0.99 -6.54
CA VAL A 118 -10.76 2.43 -6.81
C VAL A 118 -12.23 2.87 -6.82
N LEU A 119 -12.63 3.62 -5.80
CA LEU A 119 -14.01 4.10 -5.67
C LEU A 119 -14.31 5.19 -6.70
N PHE A 120 -13.37 6.12 -6.89
CA PHE A 120 -13.46 7.14 -7.93
C PHE A 120 -12.12 7.82 -8.19
N TYR A 121 -12.05 8.52 -9.32
CA TYR A 121 -11.01 9.50 -9.64
C TYR A 121 -11.60 10.91 -9.59
N ARG A 122 -10.78 11.87 -9.19
CA ARG A 122 -11.10 13.30 -9.24
C ARG A 122 -10.00 14.07 -9.97
N GLY A 123 -10.41 14.96 -10.87
CA GLY A 123 -9.49 15.90 -11.51
C GLY A 123 -9.18 17.10 -10.61
N GLN A 124 -8.28 17.98 -11.08
CA GLN A 124 -7.78 19.10 -10.29
C GLN A 124 -8.86 20.10 -9.86
N ASN A 125 -9.93 20.26 -10.63
CA ASN A 125 -11.08 21.12 -10.30
C ASN A 125 -12.18 20.39 -9.48
N GLY A 126 -11.91 19.18 -8.98
CA GLY A 126 -12.84 18.40 -8.16
C GLY A 126 -13.86 17.56 -8.93
N GLN A 127 -13.89 17.63 -10.27
CA GLN A 127 -14.79 16.83 -11.11
C GLN A 127 -14.55 15.32 -10.93
N PHE A 128 -15.62 14.52 -10.92
CA PHE A 128 -15.50 13.07 -10.96
C PHE A 128 -15.12 12.61 -12.36
N LEU A 129 -14.13 11.72 -12.45
CA LEU A 129 -13.63 11.17 -13.70
C LEU A 129 -13.93 9.67 -13.77
N ARG A 130 -14.37 9.20 -14.94
CA ARG A 130 -14.56 7.77 -15.18
C ARG A 130 -13.21 7.12 -15.41
N HIS A 131 -13.06 5.87 -14.98
CA HIS A 131 -11.82 5.12 -15.18
C HIS A 131 -11.37 5.08 -16.64
N ARG A 132 -12.30 4.88 -17.58
CA ARG A 132 -12.01 4.81 -19.03
C ARG A 132 -11.35 6.09 -19.58
N ASP A 133 -11.71 7.25 -19.02
CA ASP A 133 -11.22 8.55 -19.48
C ASP A 133 -9.80 8.83 -18.95
N VAL A 134 -9.48 8.31 -17.75
CA VAL A 134 -8.16 8.52 -17.11
C VAL A 134 -7.16 7.41 -17.41
N ALA A 135 -7.63 6.20 -17.75
CA ALA A 135 -6.80 5.02 -17.96
C ALA A 135 -5.60 5.25 -18.91
N PRO A 136 -5.73 5.97 -20.04
CA PRO A 136 -4.60 6.27 -20.91
C PRO A 136 -3.47 7.02 -20.21
N PHE A 137 -3.79 7.85 -19.21
CA PHE A 137 -2.84 8.70 -18.49
C PHE A 137 -2.24 8.05 -17.24
N LEU A 138 -2.86 6.99 -16.73
CA LEU A 138 -2.38 6.27 -15.55
C LEU A 138 -1.04 5.57 -15.84
N PRO A 139 -0.15 5.47 -14.83
CA PRO A 139 1.08 4.72 -14.96
C PRO A 139 0.78 3.24 -15.20
N ALA A 140 1.58 2.60 -16.05
CA ALA A 140 1.53 1.16 -16.22
C ALA A 140 1.85 0.47 -14.88
N LYS A 141 1.22 -0.68 -14.64
CA LYS A 141 1.59 -1.53 -13.51
C LYS A 141 2.95 -2.16 -13.80
N SER A 142 3.86 -2.12 -12.83
CA SER A 142 5.18 -2.73 -12.92
C SER A 142 5.24 -4.00 -12.07
N VAL A 143 5.94 -5.01 -12.58
CA VAL A 143 6.34 -6.19 -11.81
C VAL A 143 7.71 -5.96 -11.16
N SER A 144 7.92 -6.56 -9.99
CA SER A 144 9.20 -6.56 -9.29
C SER A 144 10.12 -7.61 -9.89
N SER A 145 11.15 -7.18 -10.63
CA SER A 145 12.17 -8.09 -11.18
C SER A 145 12.86 -8.93 -10.11
N ARG A 146 13.03 -8.39 -8.90
CA ARG A 146 13.66 -9.10 -7.76
C ARG A 146 12.78 -10.21 -7.17
N GLN A 147 11.47 -10.12 -7.31
CA GLN A 147 10.58 -11.21 -6.91
C GLN A 147 10.56 -12.29 -7.99
N LEU A 148 10.61 -11.90 -9.26
CA LEU A 148 10.74 -12.84 -10.38
C LEU A 148 12.01 -13.70 -10.28
N THR A 149 13.15 -13.11 -9.87
CA THR A 149 14.42 -13.85 -9.71
C THR A 149 14.37 -14.99 -8.70
N VAL A 150 13.36 -15.01 -7.81
CA VAL A 150 13.16 -16.07 -6.81
C VAL A 150 11.88 -16.88 -7.08
N GLY A 151 11.30 -16.75 -8.28
CA GLY A 151 10.11 -17.48 -8.69
C GLY A 151 8.80 -16.96 -8.07
N VAL A 152 8.74 -15.69 -7.66
CA VAL A 152 7.50 -15.07 -7.19
C VAL A 152 6.87 -14.21 -8.29
N GLY A 153 5.75 -14.73 -8.78
CA GLY A 153 4.95 -14.18 -9.87
C GLY A 153 5.51 -14.49 -11.26
N SER A 154 4.66 -14.25 -12.25
CA SER A 154 4.98 -14.19 -13.68
C SER A 154 4.99 -12.73 -14.17
N ASP A 155 4.65 -12.51 -15.43
CA ASP A 155 4.45 -11.17 -16.02
C ASP A 155 3.27 -10.41 -15.40
N ALA A 156 2.49 -11.05 -14.50
CA ALA A 156 1.36 -10.45 -13.81
C ALA A 156 1.70 -9.98 -12.38
N GLN A 157 1.54 -8.67 -12.11
CA GLN A 157 1.69 -8.10 -10.76
C GLN A 157 0.78 -8.76 -9.70
N ALA A 158 -0.35 -9.33 -10.12
CA ALA A 158 -1.32 -9.96 -9.23
C ALA A 158 -0.72 -11.13 -8.43
N GLU A 159 0.37 -11.73 -8.90
CA GLU A 159 1.02 -12.92 -8.33
C GLU A 159 2.21 -12.59 -7.42
N GLN A 160 2.49 -11.30 -7.18
CA GLN A 160 3.64 -10.87 -6.38
C GLN A 160 3.25 -10.40 -4.97
N ILE A 161 4.19 -10.34 -4.03
CA ILE A 161 3.97 -9.63 -2.77
C ILE A 161 3.90 -8.12 -3.07
N ASP A 162 2.77 -7.47 -2.74
CA ASP A 162 2.61 -6.02 -2.94
C ASP A 162 2.87 -5.31 -1.61
N VAL A 163 3.69 -4.26 -1.65
CA VAL A 163 4.01 -3.41 -0.51
C VAL A 163 3.60 -1.99 -0.85
N ARG A 164 2.81 -1.37 0.03
CA ARG A 164 2.34 0.01 -0.13
C ARG A 164 2.69 0.81 1.10
N GLU A 165 2.98 2.08 0.87
CA GLU A 165 3.23 3.04 1.94
C GLU A 165 2.31 4.24 1.76
N TYR A 166 1.45 4.43 2.75
CA TYR A 166 0.47 5.50 2.76
C TYR A 166 0.98 6.60 3.67
N ALA A 167 1.20 7.80 3.13
CA ALA A 167 1.37 8.97 3.98
C ALA A 167 0.14 9.08 4.90
N PHE A 168 0.35 9.39 6.18
CA PHE A 168 -0.75 9.48 7.15
C PHE A 168 -1.81 10.48 6.67
N ASP A 169 -1.37 11.61 6.10
CA ASP A 169 -2.25 12.64 5.51
C ASP A 169 -3.17 12.12 4.38
N ASN A 170 -2.81 11.01 3.74
CA ASN A 170 -3.60 10.41 2.68
C ASN A 170 -4.57 9.34 3.20
N ILE A 171 -4.49 8.94 4.47
CA ILE A 171 -5.39 7.96 5.09
C ILE A 171 -6.63 8.72 5.57
N LEU A 172 -7.79 8.39 5.02
CA LEU A 172 -9.07 8.99 5.44
C LEU A 172 -9.73 8.15 6.53
N ARG A 173 -9.64 6.82 6.40
CA ARG A 173 -10.17 5.87 7.39
C ARG A 173 -9.25 4.67 7.50
N ILE A 174 -9.18 4.13 8.72
CA ILE A 174 -8.56 2.85 8.99
C ILE A 174 -9.52 1.95 9.76
N ARG A 175 -9.62 0.68 9.35
CA ARG A 175 -10.38 -0.36 10.05
C ARG A 175 -9.41 -1.33 10.71
N HIS A 176 -9.55 -1.54 12.01
CA HIS A 176 -8.70 -2.44 12.80
C HIS A 176 -9.56 -3.13 13.86
N LYS A 177 -9.40 -4.46 14.03
CA LYS A 177 -10.16 -5.29 14.99
C LYS A 177 -11.68 -5.06 14.95
N GLY A 178 -12.24 -4.92 13.75
CA GLY A 178 -13.68 -4.71 13.55
C GLY A 178 -14.12 -3.25 13.64
N GLU A 179 -13.35 -2.39 14.31
CA GLU A 179 -13.66 -0.96 14.48
C GLU A 179 -13.13 -0.13 13.31
N THR A 180 -13.86 0.94 12.97
CA THR A 180 -13.47 1.89 11.91
C THR A 180 -13.24 3.27 12.50
N PHE A 181 -12.07 3.83 12.23
CA PHE A 181 -11.63 5.15 12.66
C PHE A 181 -11.51 6.08 11.46
N GLU A 182 -11.98 7.31 11.63
CA GLU A 182 -11.67 8.42 10.73
C GLU A 182 -10.34 9.03 11.16
N VAL A 183 -9.40 9.16 10.23
CA VAL A 183 -8.08 9.72 10.52
C VAL A 183 -8.12 11.20 10.18
N VAL A 184 -7.78 12.03 11.15
CA VAL A 184 -7.70 13.48 11.00
C VAL A 184 -6.27 13.96 11.21
N PRO A 185 -5.84 15.03 10.52
CA PRO A 185 -4.58 15.69 10.83
C PRO A 185 -4.55 16.05 12.32
N GLY A 186 -3.44 15.71 12.98
CA GLY A 186 -3.16 16.13 14.35
C GLY A 186 -2.65 17.56 14.41
#